data_AF-A0A6P1ED84-F1
#
_entry.id   AF-A0A6P1ED84-F1
#
_cell.length_a   1.000
_cell.length_b   1.000
_cell.length_c   1.000
_cell.angle_alpha   90.00
_cell.angle_beta   90.00
_cell.angle_gamma   90.00
#
_symmetry.space_group_name_H-M   'P 1'
#
loop_
_entity.id
_entity.type
_entity.pdbx_description
1 polymer ?
#
loop_
_entity_poly.entity_id
_entity_poly.type
_entity_poly.pdbx_seq_one_letter_code
_entity_poly.pdbx_strand_id
1 'polypeptide(L)'
;MEPIVYKGKRFISYQQAANFLGMTATGFSKRYQKYQSGQFSLAELFNSVGKKTQLQKHKSLTYHGETFINYQEAAKSAGVSQTTFYRRLKKYYADQITLDELFSSVKYQSYELPPYHKKVFENKLMAAKYVGITPTKFTERLKRYHQGIYDIDDLYSRNSTNLRAKQLNTIKLHYQGITFNSYKAAYDYIGISSAAFNGRLKKYLNGEFTIEQLFRSPKHSQGHMIKYHRRTFYSYKEAAQYIGISYNAFNKRLKKYKSNAITLDELFAKT
;
A
#
# COMPACT_ATOMS: atom_id res chain seq x y z
N MET A 1 -11.52 36.98 -30.18
CA MET A 1 -10.62 36.21 -31.05
C MET A 1 -10.80 36.78 -32.44
N GLU A 2 -9.71 37.10 -33.14
CA GLU A 2 -9.82 37.45 -34.55
C GLU A 2 -10.28 36.21 -35.34
N PRO A 3 -11.10 36.37 -36.40
CA PRO A 3 -11.52 35.23 -37.20
C PRO A 3 -10.32 34.47 -37.76
N ILE A 4 -10.26 33.16 -37.51
CA ILE A 4 -9.17 32.32 -38.01
C ILE A 4 -9.66 31.50 -39.18
N VAL A 5 -8.91 31.47 -40.26
CA VAL A 5 -9.19 30.61 -41.42
C VAL A 5 -8.24 29.43 -41.40
N TYR A 6 -8.78 28.22 -41.37
CA TYR A 6 -8.00 26.99 -41.43
C TYR A 6 -8.69 25.98 -42.36
N LYS A 7 -7.97 25.51 -43.38
CA LYS A 7 -8.47 24.60 -44.43
C LYS A 7 -9.79 25.06 -45.06
N GLY A 8 -9.87 26.34 -45.43
CA GLY A 8 -11.07 26.93 -46.06
C GLY A 8 -12.26 27.15 -45.12
N LYS A 9 -12.16 26.79 -43.83
CA LYS A 9 -13.19 27.06 -42.82
C LYS A 9 -12.81 28.29 -42.00
N ARG A 10 -13.76 29.20 -41.83
CA ARG A 10 -13.62 30.41 -41.02
C ARG A 10 -14.25 30.20 -39.65
N PHE A 11 -13.46 30.40 -38.59
CA PHE A 11 -13.89 30.27 -37.21
C PHE A 11 -13.94 31.65 -36.56
N ILE A 12 -15.12 32.08 -36.12
CA ILE A 12 -15.33 33.41 -35.52
C ILE A 12 -15.38 33.36 -33.99
N SER A 13 -15.40 32.17 -33.39
CA SER A 13 -15.39 32.00 -31.94
C SER A 13 -14.52 30.82 -31.49
N TYR A 14 -14.05 30.88 -30.24
CA TYR A 14 -13.33 29.77 -29.61
C TYR A 14 -14.18 28.50 -29.57
N GLN A 15 -15.49 28.62 -29.36
CA GLN A 15 -16.39 27.47 -29.32
C GLN A 15 -16.46 26.75 -30.66
N GLN A 16 -16.55 27.50 -31.78
CA GLN A 16 -16.59 26.90 -33.11
C GLN A 16 -15.29 26.14 -33.43
N ALA A 17 -14.14 26.74 -33.12
CA ALA A 17 -12.85 26.10 -33.34
C ALA A 17 -12.62 24.91 -32.40
N ALA A 18 -13.06 25.01 -31.14
CA ALA A 18 -12.97 23.92 -30.18
C ALA A 18 -13.85 22.73 -30.54
N ASN A 19 -15.08 22.98 -31.00
CA ASN A 19 -15.98 21.95 -31.52
C ASN A 19 -15.36 21.24 -32.73
N PHE A 20 -14.76 22.00 -33.65
CA PHE A 20 -14.06 21.43 -34.81
C PHE A 20 -12.90 20.50 -34.43
N LEU A 21 -12.26 20.73 -33.28
CA LEU A 21 -11.14 19.93 -32.78
C LEU A 21 -11.53 18.89 -31.73
N GLY A 22 -12.82 18.77 -31.37
CA GLY A 22 -13.28 17.86 -30.32
C GLY A 22 -12.70 18.18 -28.94
N MET A 23 -12.49 19.46 -28.62
CA MET A 23 -11.97 19.89 -27.31
C MET A 23 -12.85 20.97 -26.66
N THR A 24 -12.53 21.34 -25.42
CA THR A 24 -13.26 22.41 -24.72
C THR A 24 -12.83 23.79 -25.23
N ALA A 25 -13.76 24.76 -25.22
CA ALA A 25 -13.45 26.15 -25.60
C ALA A 25 -12.32 26.77 -24.76
N THR A 26 -12.27 26.45 -23.46
CA THR A 26 -11.17 26.85 -22.59
C THR A 26 -9.83 26.23 -23.02
N GLY A 27 -9.85 24.95 -23.45
CA GLY A 27 -8.67 24.26 -23.97
C GLY A 27 -8.15 24.91 -25.26
N PHE A 28 -9.05 25.29 -26.16
CA PHE A 28 -8.70 26.00 -27.38
C PHE A 28 -8.18 27.42 -27.11
N SER A 29 -8.82 28.16 -26.21
CA SER A 29 -8.40 29.52 -25.82
C SER A 29 -6.94 29.56 -25.33
N LYS A 30 -6.53 28.60 -24.47
CA LYS A 30 -5.14 28.48 -24.02
C LYS A 30 -4.15 28.19 -25.15
N ARG A 31 -4.56 27.49 -26.21
CA ARG A 31 -3.73 27.25 -27.39
C ARG A 31 -3.66 28.48 -28.27
N TYR A 32 -4.77 29.19 -28.43
CA TYR A 32 -4.82 30.44 -29.17
C TYR A 32 -3.89 31.49 -28.57
N GLN A 33 -3.80 31.59 -27.24
CA GLN A 33 -2.82 32.46 -26.58
C GLN A 33 -1.37 32.10 -26.94
N LYS A 34 -1.06 30.82 -27.08
CA LYS A 34 0.27 30.35 -27.50
C LYS A 34 0.57 30.61 -28.97
N TYR A 35 -0.45 30.53 -29.81
CA TYR A 35 -0.35 30.95 -31.20
C TYR A 35 -0.05 32.44 -31.30
N GLN A 36 -0.78 33.26 -30.54
CA GLN A 36 -0.59 34.72 -30.47
C GLN A 36 0.80 35.11 -29.94
N SER A 37 1.37 34.32 -29.02
CA SER A 37 2.73 34.53 -28.53
C SER A 37 3.83 33.91 -29.41
N GLY A 38 3.47 33.40 -30.60
CA GLY A 38 4.42 32.78 -31.55
C GLY A 38 4.93 31.40 -31.14
N GLN A 39 4.42 30.81 -30.05
CA GLN A 39 4.81 29.48 -29.58
C GLN A 39 4.19 28.35 -30.41
N PHE A 40 3.10 28.61 -31.13
CA PHE A 40 2.46 27.68 -32.06
C PHE A 40 2.32 28.32 -33.43
N SER A 41 2.51 27.50 -34.46
CA SER A 41 2.04 27.78 -35.82
C SER A 41 0.52 27.61 -35.94
N LEU A 42 -0.06 28.14 -37.01
CA LEU A 42 -1.49 27.95 -37.32
C LEU A 42 -1.87 26.47 -37.46
N ALA A 43 -0.97 25.65 -38.03
CA ALA A 43 -1.18 24.21 -38.14
C ALA A 43 -1.20 23.53 -36.76
N GLU A 44 -0.32 23.94 -35.84
CA GLU A 44 -0.26 23.40 -34.47
C GLU A 44 -1.44 23.86 -33.61
N LEU A 45 -1.95 25.07 -33.83
CA LEU A 45 -3.17 25.55 -33.19
C LEU A 45 -4.37 24.62 -33.46
N PHE A 46 -4.49 24.14 -34.70
CA PHE A 46 -5.54 23.23 -35.16
C PHE A 46 -5.14 21.76 -35.21
N ASN A 47 -4.04 21.39 -34.56
CA ASN A 47 -3.68 19.98 -34.41
C ASN A 47 -4.35 19.42 -33.15
N SER A 48 -5.13 18.34 -33.25
CA SER A 48 -5.94 17.80 -32.13
C SER A 48 -5.13 17.22 -30.96
N VAL A 49 -3.81 17.32 -30.98
CA VAL A 49 -2.92 16.67 -30.01
C VAL A 49 -2.90 17.44 -28.69
N GLY A 50 -3.90 17.19 -27.85
CA GLY A 50 -3.85 17.50 -26.43
C GLY A 50 -2.78 16.64 -25.78
N LYS A 51 -1.78 17.28 -25.16
CA LYS A 51 -0.77 16.62 -24.31
C LYS A 51 -1.44 15.78 -23.21
N LYS A 52 -1.72 14.51 -23.51
CA LYS A 52 -1.73 13.34 -22.61
C LYS A 52 -1.62 12.06 -23.46
N THR A 53 -0.42 11.81 -23.98
CA THR A 53 0.26 10.52 -24.21
C THR A 53 1.18 10.62 -25.43
N GLN A 54 2.49 10.75 -25.18
CA GLN A 54 3.51 10.40 -26.17
C GLN A 54 3.50 8.89 -26.57
N LEU A 55 2.49 8.12 -26.15
CA LEU A 55 2.25 6.74 -26.55
C LEU A 55 1.19 6.57 -27.67
N GLN A 56 0.52 7.64 -28.12
CA GLN A 56 -0.46 7.60 -29.22
C GLN A 56 0.11 8.17 -30.54
N LYS A 57 1.38 7.88 -30.85
CA LYS A 57 1.71 7.71 -32.27
C LYS A 57 1.03 6.42 -32.68
N HIS A 58 0.12 6.50 -33.65
CA HIS A 58 -0.53 5.39 -34.33
C HIS A 58 0.51 4.35 -34.76
N LYS A 59 0.84 3.43 -33.85
CA LYS A 59 1.61 2.24 -34.17
C LYS A 59 0.55 1.20 -34.49
N SER A 60 0.46 0.87 -35.77
CA SER A 60 -0.22 -0.35 -36.17
C SER A 60 0.43 -1.52 -35.44
N LEU A 61 -0.38 -2.50 -35.07
CA LEU A 61 0.08 -3.70 -34.40
C LEU A 61 -0.41 -4.89 -35.21
N THR A 62 0.51 -5.76 -35.61
CA THR A 62 0.16 -6.96 -36.38
C THR A 62 0.20 -8.17 -35.46
N TYR A 63 -0.85 -9.00 -35.51
CA TYR A 63 -0.97 -10.24 -34.74
C TYR A 63 -1.73 -11.28 -35.57
N HIS A 64 -1.16 -12.49 -35.69
CA HIS A 64 -1.67 -13.56 -36.58
C HIS A 64 -2.09 -13.11 -38.00
N GLY A 65 -1.33 -12.19 -38.60
CA GLY A 65 -1.60 -11.68 -39.95
C GLY A 65 -2.65 -10.55 -40.01
N GLU A 66 -3.37 -10.27 -38.92
CA GLU A 66 -4.26 -9.11 -38.82
C GLU A 66 -3.47 -7.88 -38.38
N THR A 67 -3.65 -6.76 -39.07
CA THR A 67 -3.01 -5.48 -38.71
C THR A 67 -4.05 -4.51 -38.17
N PHE A 68 -3.97 -4.20 -36.88
CA PHE A 68 -4.86 -3.26 -36.21
C PHE A 68 -4.41 -1.84 -36.46
N ILE A 69 -5.33 -0.97 -36.86
CA ILE A 69 -5.06 0.44 -37.19
C ILE A 69 -4.72 1.22 -35.91
N ASN A 70 -5.23 0.77 -34.77
CA ASN A 70 -4.98 1.36 -33.47
C ASN A 70 -5.14 0.34 -32.34
N TYR A 71 -4.63 0.67 -31.16
CA TYR A 71 -4.73 -0.20 -29.99
C TYR A 71 -6.14 -0.36 -29.42
N GLN A 72 -7.09 0.50 -29.79
CA GLN A 72 -8.48 0.31 -29.38
C GLN A 72 -9.11 -0.88 -30.12
N GLU A 73 -8.80 -1.01 -31.41
CA GLU A 73 -9.20 -2.14 -32.23
C GLU A 73 -8.52 -3.44 -31.76
N ALA A 74 -7.21 -3.38 -31.52
CA ALA A 74 -6.46 -4.52 -30.95
C ALA A 74 -7.02 -4.96 -29.58
N ALA A 75 -7.39 -4.01 -28.71
CA ALA A 75 -8.00 -4.32 -27.42
C ALA A 75 -9.37 -5.02 -27.56
N LYS A 76 -10.19 -4.59 -28.53
CA LYS A 76 -11.47 -5.24 -28.83
C LYS A 76 -11.26 -6.66 -29.35
N SER A 77 -10.32 -6.87 -30.27
CA SER A 77 -9.99 -8.21 -30.79
C SER A 77 -9.49 -9.14 -29.67
N ALA A 78 -8.66 -8.62 -28.75
CA ALA A 78 -8.21 -9.36 -27.56
C ALA A 78 -9.31 -9.61 -26.51
N GLY A 79 -10.52 -9.06 -26.67
CA GLY A 79 -11.62 -9.19 -25.72
C GLY A 79 -11.34 -8.53 -24.36
N VAL A 80 -10.53 -7.46 -24.32
CA VAL A 80 -10.14 -6.78 -23.08
C VAL A 80 -10.44 -5.28 -23.11
N SER A 81 -10.53 -4.65 -21.93
CA SER A 81 -10.66 -3.19 -21.88
C SER A 81 -9.41 -2.51 -22.42
N GLN A 82 -9.59 -1.34 -23.04
CA GLN A 82 -8.47 -0.56 -23.58
C GLN A 82 -7.39 -0.27 -22.52
N THR A 83 -7.79 0.01 -21.27
CA THR A 83 -6.88 0.20 -20.14
C THR A 83 -6.06 -1.06 -19.83
N THR A 84 -6.70 -2.23 -19.84
CA THR A 84 -6.02 -3.52 -19.63
C THR A 84 -5.03 -3.79 -20.75
N PHE A 85 -5.44 -3.55 -22.00
CA PHE A 85 -4.58 -3.70 -23.16
C PHE A 85 -3.35 -2.79 -23.06
N TYR A 86 -3.52 -1.50 -22.78
CA TYR A 86 -2.39 -0.58 -22.61
C TYR A 86 -1.43 -0.99 -21.48
N ARG A 87 -1.96 -1.50 -20.37
CA ARG A 87 -1.13 -2.02 -19.27
C ARG A 87 -0.29 -3.21 -19.73
N ARG A 88 -0.88 -4.13 -20.51
CA ARG A 88 -0.16 -5.27 -21.10
C ARG A 88 0.84 -4.81 -22.16
N LEU A 89 0.46 -3.86 -23.02
CA LEU A 89 1.33 -3.30 -24.05
C LEU A 89 2.61 -2.71 -23.47
N LYS A 90 2.52 -2.02 -22.31
CA LYS A 90 3.71 -1.54 -21.59
C LYS A 90 4.62 -2.66 -21.10
N LYS A 91 4.04 -3.79 -20.68
CA LYS A 91 4.81 -4.98 -20.28
C LYS A 91 5.46 -5.66 -21.47
N TYR A 92 4.74 -5.74 -22.59
CA TYR A 92 5.24 -6.28 -23.85
C TYR A 92 6.45 -5.48 -24.34
N TYR A 93 6.36 -4.15 -24.37
CA TYR A 93 7.49 -3.28 -24.72
C TYR A 93 8.65 -3.28 -23.71
N ALA A 94 8.45 -3.90 -22.54
CA ALA A 94 9.49 -4.12 -21.54
C ALA A 94 9.96 -5.58 -21.52
N ASP A 95 9.60 -6.37 -22.55
CA ASP A 95 9.93 -7.79 -22.72
C ASP A 95 9.49 -8.68 -21.53
N GLN A 96 8.45 -8.26 -20.79
CA GLN A 96 7.93 -9.00 -19.64
C GLN A 96 6.83 -10.00 -19.99
N ILE A 97 6.22 -9.84 -21.17
CA ILE A 97 5.18 -10.72 -21.70
C ILE A 97 5.38 -10.87 -23.21
N THR A 98 4.88 -11.96 -23.76
CA THR A 98 4.85 -12.25 -25.20
C THR A 98 3.71 -11.49 -25.91
N LEU A 99 3.73 -11.52 -27.25
CA LEU A 99 2.65 -10.95 -28.06
C LEU A 99 1.32 -11.72 -27.86
N ASP A 100 1.38 -13.04 -27.73
CA ASP A 100 0.19 -13.87 -27.44
C ASP A 100 -0.43 -13.50 -26.08
N GLU A 101 0.41 -13.25 -25.06
CA GLU A 101 -0.04 -12.80 -23.75
C GLU A 101 -0.66 -11.38 -23.78
N LEU A 102 -0.21 -10.51 -24.69
CA LEU A 102 -0.84 -9.20 -24.92
C LEU A 102 -2.30 -9.38 -25.38
N PHE A 103 -2.53 -10.29 -26.32
CA PHE A 103 -3.84 -10.59 -26.91
C PHE A 103 -4.68 -11.63 -26.16
N SER A 104 -4.14 -12.24 -25.11
CA SER A 104 -4.86 -13.24 -24.30
C SER A 104 -6.18 -12.71 -23.72
N SER A 105 -7.26 -13.49 -23.81
CA SER A 105 -8.52 -13.12 -23.16
C SER A 105 -8.36 -13.07 -21.63
N VAL A 106 -9.10 -12.18 -20.97
CA VAL A 106 -9.10 -12.17 -19.49
C VAL A 106 -9.86 -13.39 -18.99
N LYS A 107 -9.14 -14.35 -18.41
CA LYS A 107 -9.76 -15.43 -17.63
C LYS A 107 -10.26 -14.86 -16.30
N TYR A 108 -11.53 -14.54 -16.22
CA TYR A 108 -12.15 -14.16 -14.96
C TYR A 108 -12.44 -15.43 -14.15
N GLN A 109 -11.75 -15.56 -13.02
CA GLN A 109 -12.12 -16.58 -12.04
C GLN A 109 -13.39 -16.10 -11.34
N SER A 110 -14.49 -16.82 -11.56
CA SER A 110 -15.71 -16.63 -10.77
C SER A 110 -15.45 -17.19 -9.38
N TYR A 111 -15.78 -16.42 -8.35
CA TYR A 111 -15.71 -16.86 -6.97
C TYR A 111 -17.14 -16.90 -6.45
N GLU A 112 -17.59 -18.08 -6.06
CA GLU A 112 -18.91 -18.29 -5.45
C GLU A 112 -18.98 -17.56 -4.11
N LEU A 113 -20.16 -16.99 -3.82
CA LEU A 113 -20.45 -16.28 -2.59
C LEU A 113 -20.96 -17.28 -1.54
N PRO A 114 -20.19 -17.55 -0.48
CA PRO A 114 -20.67 -18.43 0.57
C PRO A 114 -21.77 -17.74 1.40
N PRO A 115 -22.77 -18.48 1.90
CA PRO A 115 -23.78 -17.92 2.81
C PRO A 115 -23.15 -17.53 4.15
N TYR A 116 -23.74 -16.54 4.82
CA TYR A 116 -23.30 -16.07 6.14
C TYR A 116 -24.48 -15.99 7.11
N HIS A 117 -24.45 -16.76 8.20
CA HIS A 117 -25.56 -16.89 9.16
C HIS A 117 -26.94 -17.10 8.49
N LYS A 118 -27.03 -18.08 7.59
CA LYS A 118 -28.25 -18.38 6.78
C LYS A 118 -28.67 -17.29 5.79
N LYS A 119 -27.91 -16.20 5.66
CA LYS A 119 -28.15 -15.17 4.64
C LYS A 119 -27.38 -15.51 3.37
N VAL A 120 -28.10 -15.60 2.26
CA VAL A 120 -27.54 -15.71 0.91
C VAL A 120 -27.55 -14.33 0.28
N PHE A 121 -26.46 -13.95 -0.40
CA PHE A 121 -26.35 -12.68 -1.10
C PHE A 121 -26.41 -12.92 -2.60
N GLU A 122 -27.29 -12.19 -3.29
CA GLU A 122 -27.45 -12.30 -4.74
C GLU A 122 -26.17 -11.93 -5.51
N ASN A 123 -25.40 -10.97 -4.98
CA ASN A 123 -24.18 -10.49 -5.64
C ASN A 123 -23.19 -9.89 -4.64
N LYS A 124 -21.95 -9.70 -5.10
CA LYS A 124 -20.83 -9.17 -4.30
C LYS A 124 -21.09 -7.75 -3.80
N LEU A 125 -21.89 -6.96 -4.52
CA LEU A 125 -22.24 -5.60 -4.12
C LEU A 125 -23.11 -5.61 -2.86
N MET A 126 -24.14 -6.46 -2.81
CA MET A 126 -25.00 -6.63 -1.63
C MET A 126 -24.22 -7.15 -0.42
N ALA A 127 -23.34 -8.13 -0.62
CA ALA A 127 -22.46 -8.65 0.43
C ALA A 127 -21.51 -7.56 0.95
N ALA A 128 -20.86 -6.79 0.06
CA ALA A 128 -19.97 -5.71 0.44
C ALA A 128 -20.69 -4.60 1.24
N LYS A 129 -21.91 -4.24 0.81
CA LYS A 129 -22.76 -3.26 1.53
C LYS A 129 -23.13 -3.76 2.93
N TYR A 130 -23.47 -5.04 3.08
CA TYR A 130 -23.80 -5.64 4.38
C TYR A 130 -22.62 -5.59 5.37
N VAL A 131 -21.40 -5.79 4.87
CA VAL A 131 -20.16 -5.72 5.66
C VAL A 131 -19.69 -4.27 5.88
N GLY A 132 -20.19 -3.32 5.09
CA GLY A 132 -19.77 -1.91 5.17
C GLY A 132 -18.42 -1.63 4.49
N ILE A 133 -18.09 -2.36 3.42
CA ILE A 133 -16.85 -2.17 2.65
C ILE A 133 -17.12 -1.98 1.15
N THR A 134 -16.10 -1.55 0.40
CA THR A 134 -16.22 -1.41 -1.05
C THR A 134 -16.27 -2.78 -1.75
N PRO A 135 -16.96 -2.92 -2.90
CA PRO A 135 -17.02 -4.18 -3.65
C PRO A 135 -15.64 -4.72 -4.06
N THR A 136 -14.70 -3.83 -4.37
CA THR A 136 -13.31 -4.20 -4.69
C THR A 136 -12.65 -4.89 -3.50
N LYS A 137 -12.73 -4.31 -2.30
CA LYS A 137 -12.18 -4.92 -1.08
C LYS A 137 -12.87 -6.25 -0.77
N PHE A 138 -14.19 -6.32 -0.90
CA PHE A 138 -14.91 -7.58 -0.70
C PHE A 138 -14.45 -8.66 -1.68
N THR A 139 -14.23 -8.31 -2.95
CA THR A 139 -13.72 -9.23 -3.96
C THR A 139 -12.32 -9.76 -3.61
N GLU A 140 -11.44 -8.91 -3.10
CA GLU A 140 -10.12 -9.34 -2.59
C GLU A 140 -10.24 -10.30 -1.41
N ARG A 141 -11.16 -10.04 -0.47
CA ARG A 141 -11.40 -10.95 0.66
C ARG A 141 -11.95 -12.29 0.20
N LEU A 142 -12.89 -12.27 -0.74
CA LEU A 142 -13.49 -13.47 -1.31
C LEU A 142 -12.42 -14.33 -2.00
N LYS A 143 -11.50 -13.71 -2.75
CA LYS A 143 -10.35 -14.41 -3.31
C LYS A 143 -9.51 -15.09 -2.22
N ARG A 144 -9.24 -14.41 -1.10
CA ARG A 144 -8.46 -14.97 0.01
C ARG A 144 -9.19 -16.12 0.73
N TYR A 145 -10.51 -16.03 0.86
CA TYR A 145 -11.34 -17.12 1.37
C TYR A 145 -11.19 -18.39 0.51
N HIS A 146 -11.33 -18.26 -0.81
CA HIS A 146 -11.13 -19.38 -1.75
C HIS A 146 -9.69 -19.91 -1.81
N GLN A 147 -8.71 -19.14 -1.31
CA GLN A 147 -7.32 -19.58 -1.14
C GLN A 147 -7.09 -20.28 0.21
N GLY A 148 -8.11 -20.42 1.06
CA GLY A 148 -8.00 -20.98 2.41
C GLY A 148 -7.31 -20.05 3.43
N ILE A 149 -7.07 -18.79 3.06
CA ILE A 149 -6.40 -17.81 3.93
C ILE A 149 -7.39 -17.22 4.93
N TYR A 150 -8.63 -17.00 4.50
CA TYR A 150 -9.71 -16.45 5.33
C TYR A 150 -10.76 -17.51 5.61
N ASP A 151 -11.31 -17.49 6.82
CA ASP A 151 -12.53 -18.20 7.14
C ASP A 151 -13.78 -17.38 6.73
N ILE A 152 -14.97 -17.94 6.96
CA ILE A 152 -16.23 -17.29 6.60
C ILE A 152 -16.47 -16.00 7.40
N ASP A 153 -16.07 -15.97 8.67
CA ASP A 153 -16.22 -14.80 9.53
C ASP A 153 -15.29 -13.67 9.08
N ASP A 154 -14.09 -14.01 8.61
CA ASP A 154 -13.11 -13.08 8.08
C ASP A 154 -13.59 -12.41 6.78
N LEU A 155 -14.24 -13.18 5.90
CA LEU A 155 -14.86 -12.65 4.68
C LEU A 155 -15.91 -11.57 5.03
N TYR A 156 -16.79 -11.86 5.98
CA TYR A 156 -17.91 -11.01 6.37
C TYR A 156 -17.62 -10.04 7.54
N SER A 157 -16.38 -9.97 8.02
CA SER A 157 -16.01 -9.11 9.13
C SER A 157 -16.12 -7.62 8.80
N ARG A 158 -16.90 -6.87 9.59
CA ARG A 158 -17.00 -5.40 9.45
C ARG A 158 -15.69 -4.69 9.76
N ASN A 159 -14.84 -5.28 10.60
CA ASN A 159 -13.66 -4.60 11.15
C ASN A 159 -12.37 -5.03 10.43
N SER A 160 -11.92 -4.21 9.48
CA SER A 160 -10.66 -4.44 8.76
C SER A 160 -9.41 -4.47 9.66
N THR A 161 -9.50 -3.90 10.86
CA THR A 161 -8.41 -3.87 11.85
C THR A 161 -8.16 -5.24 12.45
N ASN A 162 -9.21 -6.03 12.72
CA ASN A 162 -9.09 -7.39 13.25
C ASN A 162 -8.51 -8.35 12.21
N LEU A 163 -8.88 -8.19 10.94
CA LEU A 163 -8.28 -8.93 9.82
C LEU A 163 -6.80 -8.60 9.63
N ARG A 164 -6.44 -7.31 9.71
CA ARG A 164 -5.04 -6.90 9.74
C ARG A 164 -4.34 -7.51 10.95
N ALA A 165 -4.92 -7.45 12.16
CA ALA A 165 -4.35 -8.04 13.36
C ALA A 165 -4.12 -9.56 13.28
N LYS A 166 -5.04 -10.32 12.65
CA LYS A 166 -4.85 -11.76 12.35
C LYS A 166 -3.69 -12.00 11.37
N GLN A 167 -3.60 -11.21 10.30
CA GLN A 167 -2.45 -11.26 9.37
C GLN A 167 -1.14 -10.86 10.05
N LEU A 168 -1.22 -9.96 11.03
CA LEU A 168 -0.10 -9.46 11.79
C LEU A 168 0.42 -10.54 12.75
N ASN A 169 -0.44 -11.20 13.52
CA ASN A 169 -0.03 -12.25 14.46
C ASN A 169 0.62 -13.50 13.83
N THR A 170 0.64 -13.62 12.50
CA THR A 170 1.24 -14.74 11.75
C THR A 170 2.56 -14.40 11.06
N ILE A 171 2.97 -13.12 11.01
CA ILE A 171 4.24 -12.73 10.39
C ILE A 171 5.37 -13.01 11.38
N LYS A 172 6.19 -14.01 11.06
CA LYS A 172 7.45 -14.26 11.76
C LYS A 172 8.36 -13.04 11.58
N LEU A 173 8.88 -12.51 12.68
CA LEU A 173 9.87 -11.45 12.63
C LEU A 173 11.26 -12.08 12.76
N HIS A 174 12.19 -11.62 11.92
CA HIS A 174 13.59 -12.04 11.98
C HIS A 174 14.43 -10.83 12.38
N TYR A 175 15.20 -10.97 13.44
CA TYR A 175 16.12 -9.91 13.90
C TYR A 175 17.33 -10.54 14.58
N GLN A 176 18.54 -10.14 14.15
CA GLN A 176 19.82 -10.62 14.70
C GLN A 176 19.94 -12.16 14.77
N GLY A 177 19.46 -12.86 13.74
CA GLY A 177 19.48 -14.33 13.68
C GLY A 177 18.41 -15.02 14.53
N ILE A 178 17.59 -14.28 15.28
CA ILE A 178 16.47 -14.82 16.07
C ILE A 178 15.19 -14.73 15.23
N THR A 179 14.41 -15.82 15.23
CA THR A 179 13.08 -15.86 14.61
C THR A 179 12.00 -15.83 15.68
N PHE A 180 11.18 -14.79 15.69
CA PHE A 180 10.07 -14.63 16.61
C PHE A 180 8.80 -15.20 15.99
N ASN A 181 8.29 -16.28 16.56
CA ASN A 181 7.06 -16.94 16.12
C ASN A 181 5.78 -16.20 16.57
N SER A 182 5.91 -15.17 17.39
CA SER A 182 4.81 -14.28 17.77
C SER A 182 5.34 -12.88 18.07
N TYR A 183 4.48 -11.88 17.92
CA TYR A 183 4.81 -10.53 18.35
C TYR A 183 4.96 -10.39 19.85
N LYS A 184 4.30 -11.25 20.62
CA LYS A 184 4.55 -11.37 22.06
C LYS A 184 6.00 -11.67 22.35
N ALA A 185 6.55 -12.69 21.71
CA ALA A 185 7.97 -13.01 21.85
C ALA A 185 8.87 -11.83 21.43
N ALA A 186 8.50 -11.10 20.38
CA ALA A 186 9.27 -9.95 19.90
C ALA A 186 9.23 -8.74 20.85
N TYR A 187 8.06 -8.38 21.41
CA TYR A 187 7.98 -7.25 22.34
C TYR A 187 8.52 -7.60 23.73
N ASP A 188 8.39 -8.86 24.17
CA ASP A 188 9.02 -9.36 25.38
C ASP A 188 10.56 -9.32 25.23
N TYR A 189 11.09 -9.68 24.06
CA TYR A 189 12.52 -9.63 23.77
C TYR A 189 13.14 -8.22 23.86
N ILE A 190 12.44 -7.19 23.37
CA ILE A 190 12.94 -5.81 23.44
C ILE A 190 12.48 -5.04 24.70
N GLY A 191 11.69 -5.69 25.57
CA GLY A 191 11.25 -5.12 26.84
C GLY A 191 10.29 -3.94 26.72
N ILE A 192 9.34 -3.97 25.77
CA ILE A 192 8.31 -2.92 25.64
C ILE A 192 6.88 -3.46 25.73
N SER A 193 5.94 -2.58 26.07
CA SER A 193 4.52 -2.95 26.09
C SER A 193 4.02 -3.32 24.70
N SER A 194 3.03 -4.22 24.64
CA SER A 194 2.36 -4.62 23.40
C SER A 194 1.83 -3.40 22.62
N ALA A 195 1.26 -2.40 23.31
CA ALA A 195 0.79 -1.17 22.67
C ALA A 195 1.93 -0.36 22.03
N ALA A 196 3.07 -0.20 22.72
CA ALA A 196 4.24 0.48 22.17
C ALA A 196 4.83 -0.27 20.96
N PHE A 197 4.91 -1.61 21.06
CA PHE A 197 5.35 -2.46 19.96
C PHE A 197 4.45 -2.34 18.74
N ASN A 198 3.13 -2.44 18.92
CA ASN A 198 2.16 -2.31 17.84
C ASN A 198 2.24 -0.93 17.16
N GLY A 199 2.50 0.14 17.92
CA GLY A 199 2.75 1.46 17.38
C GLY A 199 3.96 1.52 16.46
N ARG A 200 5.07 0.86 16.83
CA ARG A 200 6.28 0.76 16.00
C ARG A 200 6.10 -0.15 14.81
N LEU A 201 5.45 -1.29 15.00
CA LEU A 201 5.17 -2.26 13.95
C LEU A 201 4.34 -1.63 12.84
N LYS A 202 3.33 -0.82 13.19
CA LYS A 202 2.55 -0.05 12.20
C LYS A 202 3.44 0.84 11.34
N LYS A 203 4.40 1.56 11.94
CA LYS A 203 5.36 2.40 11.22
C LYS A 203 6.30 1.58 10.34
N TYR A 204 6.78 0.43 10.83
CA TYR A 204 7.63 -0.48 10.07
C TYR A 204 6.92 -0.98 8.80
N LEU A 205 5.67 -1.41 8.94
CA LEU A 205 4.87 -1.90 7.82
C LEU A 205 4.48 -0.81 6.82
N ASN A 206 4.44 0.44 7.26
CA ASN A 206 4.27 1.60 6.38
C ASN A 206 5.57 2.01 5.67
N GLY A 207 6.70 1.36 5.95
CA GLY A 207 8.03 1.74 5.44
C GLY A 207 8.65 2.96 6.13
N GLU A 208 8.03 3.46 7.20
CA GLU A 208 8.55 4.59 7.98
C GLU A 208 9.68 4.15 8.92
N PHE A 209 9.67 2.89 9.35
CA PHE A 209 10.68 2.30 10.23
C PHE A 209 11.47 1.20 9.52
N THR A 210 12.77 1.08 9.84
CA THR A 210 13.57 -0.12 9.54
C THR A 210 13.34 -1.21 10.60
N ILE A 211 13.82 -2.43 10.33
CA ILE A 211 13.73 -3.53 11.30
C ILE A 211 14.53 -3.21 12.58
N GLU A 212 15.67 -2.53 12.46
CA GLU A 212 16.47 -2.07 13.60
C GLU A 212 15.71 -1.03 14.42
N GLN A 213 14.92 -0.18 13.78
CA GLN A 213 14.09 0.82 14.47
C GLN A 213 12.87 0.19 15.17
N LEU A 214 12.30 -0.87 14.59
CA LEU A 214 11.25 -1.67 15.23
C LEU A 214 11.77 -2.29 16.54
N PHE A 215 12.95 -2.93 16.46
CA PHE A 215 13.61 -3.60 17.59
C PHE A 215 14.49 -2.69 18.46
N ARG A 216 14.51 -1.39 18.19
CA ARG A 216 15.32 -0.44 18.96
C ARG A 216 14.88 -0.42 20.41
N SER A 217 15.77 -0.68 21.36
CA SER A 217 15.42 -0.53 22.77
C SER A 217 14.86 0.89 23.04
N PRO A 218 13.79 1.03 23.83
CA PRO A 218 13.24 2.34 24.15
C PRO A 218 14.36 3.24 24.71
N LYS A 219 14.51 4.44 24.14
CA LYS A 219 15.26 5.50 24.80
C LYS A 219 14.45 5.90 26.02
N HIS A 220 14.75 5.32 27.18
CA HIS A 220 14.12 5.72 28.42
C HIS A 220 14.51 7.18 28.68
N SER A 221 13.57 8.09 28.45
CA SER A 221 13.72 9.51 28.80
C SER A 221 13.79 9.72 30.32
N GLN A 222 13.41 8.71 31.09
CA GLN A 222 13.42 8.69 32.55
C GLN A 222 13.61 7.25 33.05
N GLY A 223 14.69 6.96 33.79
CA GLY A 223 14.68 5.87 34.78
C GLY A 223 15.40 4.56 34.44
N HIS A 224 16.70 4.52 34.72
CA HIS A 224 17.34 3.44 35.48
C HIS A 224 17.26 1.99 34.97
N MET A 225 18.03 1.70 33.92
CA MET A 225 18.42 0.33 33.56
C MET A 225 19.56 -0.14 34.49
N ILE A 226 19.45 -1.36 35.04
CA ILE A 226 20.56 -2.04 35.72
C ILE A 226 20.83 -3.35 35.01
N LYS A 227 22.09 -3.57 34.64
CA LYS A 227 22.58 -4.86 34.13
C LYS A 227 23.25 -5.62 35.26
N TYR A 228 22.92 -6.90 35.41
CA TYR A 228 23.55 -7.79 36.38
C TYR A 228 23.73 -9.18 35.74
N HIS A 229 24.97 -9.65 35.66
CA HIS A 229 25.37 -10.81 34.86
C HIS A 229 24.78 -10.76 33.43
N ARG A 230 24.03 -11.80 33.04
CA ARG A 230 23.38 -11.94 31.72
C ARG A 230 21.94 -11.40 31.69
N ARG A 231 21.51 -10.64 32.71
CA ARG A 231 20.15 -10.08 32.80
C ARG A 231 20.18 -8.56 32.78
N THR A 232 19.19 -7.97 32.13
CA THR A 232 18.95 -6.53 32.12
C THR A 232 17.60 -6.27 32.76
N PHE A 233 17.58 -5.41 33.78
CA PHE A 233 16.37 -4.98 34.46
C PHE A 233 16.00 -3.58 33.99
N TYR A 234 14.74 -3.42 33.59
CA TYR A 234 14.20 -2.17 33.06
C TYR A 234 13.49 -1.34 34.13
N SER A 235 13.40 -1.87 35.35
CA SER A 235 13.00 -1.11 36.53
C SER A 235 13.66 -1.66 37.79
N TYR A 236 13.85 -0.82 38.80
CA TYR A 236 14.28 -1.27 40.12
C TYR A 236 13.27 -2.19 40.79
N LYS A 237 11.98 -2.10 40.44
CA LYS A 237 10.94 -3.00 40.95
C LYS A 237 11.16 -4.43 40.43
N GLU A 238 11.50 -4.56 39.15
CA GLU A 238 11.84 -5.84 38.52
C GLU A 238 13.13 -6.43 39.12
N ALA A 239 14.16 -5.60 39.32
CA ALA A 239 15.40 -6.02 39.98
C ALA A 239 15.17 -6.48 41.44
N ALA A 240 14.31 -5.78 42.18
CA ALA A 240 13.93 -6.14 43.55
C ALA A 240 13.21 -7.50 43.60
N GLN A 241 12.24 -7.72 42.70
CA GLN A 241 11.53 -8.98 42.56
C GLN A 241 12.47 -10.14 42.23
N TYR A 242 13.44 -9.92 41.34
CA TYR A 242 14.40 -10.95 40.95
C TYR A 242 15.23 -11.50 42.11
N ILE A 243 15.63 -10.64 43.04
CA ILE A 243 16.40 -11.05 44.23
C ILE A 243 15.53 -11.31 45.45
N GLY A 244 14.19 -11.29 45.30
CA GLY A 244 13.24 -11.67 46.33
C GLY A 244 13.06 -10.64 47.46
N ILE A 245 13.32 -9.35 47.22
CA ILE A 245 13.18 -8.30 48.23
C ILE A 245 12.13 -7.25 47.85
N SER A 246 11.66 -6.50 48.84
CA SER A 246 10.75 -5.37 48.59
C SER A 246 11.43 -4.24 47.82
N TYR A 247 10.66 -3.49 47.04
CA TYR A 247 11.16 -2.32 46.31
C TYR A 247 11.87 -1.30 47.23
N ASN A 248 11.31 -1.08 48.43
CA ASN A 248 11.90 -0.17 49.41
C ASN A 248 13.25 -0.68 49.94
N ALA A 249 13.39 -1.99 50.16
CA ALA A 249 14.67 -2.60 50.55
C ALA A 249 15.71 -2.47 49.43
N PHE A 250 15.32 -2.75 48.18
CA PHE A 250 16.18 -2.58 47.01
C PHE A 250 16.63 -1.12 46.84
N ASN A 251 15.72 -0.16 46.98
CA ASN A 251 16.05 1.26 46.88
C ASN A 251 17.03 1.72 47.98
N LYS A 252 16.93 1.17 49.21
CA LYS A 252 17.93 1.41 50.27
C LYS A 252 19.31 0.89 49.88
N ARG A 253 19.41 -0.32 49.32
CA ARG A 253 20.68 -0.87 48.82
C ARG A 253 21.22 -0.07 47.65
N LEU A 254 20.35 0.35 46.73
CA LEU A 254 20.72 1.18 45.59
C LEU A 254 21.34 2.51 46.02
N LYS A 255 20.83 3.15 47.08
CA LYS A 255 21.44 4.37 47.64
C LYS A 255 22.87 4.11 48.11
N LYS A 256 23.12 2.99 48.79
CA LYS A 256 24.47 2.56 49.20
C LYS A 256 25.38 2.26 48.00
N TYR A 257 24.85 1.62 46.97
CA TYR A 257 25.59 1.36 45.73
C TYR A 257 26.00 2.66 45.03
N LYS A 258 25.07 3.63 44.91
CA LYS A 258 25.36 4.94 44.33
C LYS A 258 26.36 5.77 45.13
N SER A 259 26.50 5.52 46.44
CA SER A 259 27.52 6.12 47.29
C SER A 259 28.80 5.28 47.38
N ASN A 260 28.97 4.28 46.51
CA ASN A 260 30.11 3.34 46.50
C ASN A 260 30.34 2.58 47.83
N ALA A 261 29.32 2.49 48.69
CA ALA A 261 29.42 1.79 49.97
C ALA A 261 29.21 0.27 49.85
N ILE A 262 28.65 -0.17 48.72
CA ILE A 262 28.51 -1.59 48.36
C ILE A 262 28.79 -1.77 46.86
N THR A 263 29.20 -2.96 46.48
CA THR A 263 29.41 -3.42 45.11
C THR A 263 28.10 -3.78 44.41
N LEU A 264 28.17 -4.01 43.09
CA LEU A 264 27.03 -4.45 42.31
C LEU A 264 26.56 -5.86 42.71
N ASP A 265 27.48 -6.76 43.07
CA ASP A 265 27.13 -8.10 43.57
C ASP A 265 26.40 -8.01 44.92
N GLU A 266 26.84 -7.13 45.83
CA GLU A 266 26.16 -6.88 47.10
C GLU A 266 24.78 -6.22 46.94
N LEU A 267 24.59 -5.41 45.89
CA LEU A 267 23.26 -4.89 45.54
C LEU A 267 22.28 -6.03 45.20
N PHE A 268 22.76 -7.08 44.53
CA PHE A 268 21.99 -8.24 44.08
C PHE A 268 22.10 -9.48 44.99
N ALA A 269 22.80 -9.40 46.11
CA ALA A 269 22.91 -10.49 47.07
C ALA A 269 21.52 -10.91 47.60
N LYS A 270 21.20 -12.20 47.50
CA LYS A 270 19.96 -12.73 48.09
C LYS A 270 20.07 -12.71 49.61
N THR A 271 19.01 -12.26 50.27
CA THR A 271 18.81 -12.46 51.72
C THR A 271 18.41 -13.89 52.01
#